data_AF-A0A950N337-F1
#
_entry.id   AF-A0A950N337-F1
#
_cell.length_a   1.000
_cell.length_b   1.000
_cell.length_c   1.000
_cell.angle_alpha   90.00
_cell.angle_beta   90.00
_cell.angle_gamma   90.00
#
_symmetry.space_group_name_H-M   'P 1'
#
loop_
_entity.id
_entity.type
_entity.pdbx_description
1 polymer ?
#
loop_
_entity_poly.entity_id
_entity_poly.type
_entity_poly.pdbx_seq_one_letter_code
_entity_poly.pdbx_strand_id
1 'polypeptide(L)'
;MARVTVEDCVVKVPNRFELVLLAAQRAREITSGAPLSVERDDDKNPVIALREIADETVLLDHLKDGLVRGMQKHVEIDEPEETPELELEIEHSLFGVVDPAGAVIEENETDEEAVEEELEEDMLSVASEEVGGDDVELTDLPSSGAEDEIEEEP
;
A
#
# COMPACT_ATOMS: atom_id res chain seq x y z
N MET A 1 35.41 8.50 -19.35
CA MET A 1 34.43 9.45 -19.90
C MET A 1 33.92 8.96 -21.27
N ALA A 2 33.04 7.95 -21.25
CA ALA A 2 32.28 7.56 -22.43
C ALA A 2 31.30 8.70 -22.80
N ARG A 3 31.39 9.19 -24.03
CA ARG A 3 30.63 10.38 -24.47
C ARG A 3 29.33 9.92 -25.11
N VAL A 4 28.23 9.91 -24.34
CA VAL A 4 26.88 9.71 -24.90
C VAL A 4 26.44 10.96 -25.66
N THR A 5 25.84 10.78 -26.83
CA THR A 5 25.29 11.91 -27.61
C THR A 5 23.78 11.87 -27.61
N VAL A 6 23.15 13.02 -27.86
CA VAL A 6 21.69 13.11 -27.98
C VAL A 6 21.20 12.33 -29.20
N GLU A 7 22.06 12.14 -30.21
CA GLU A 7 21.74 11.41 -31.44
C GLU A 7 21.43 9.95 -31.13
N ASP A 8 22.19 9.32 -30.23
CA ASP A 8 21.99 7.94 -29.81
C ASP A 8 20.64 7.75 -29.10
N CYS A 9 20.25 8.73 -28.29
CA CYS A 9 19.00 8.71 -27.53
C CYS A 9 17.76 8.96 -28.41
N VAL A 10 17.87 9.84 -29.42
CA VAL A 10 16.76 10.22 -30.30
C VAL A 10 16.35 9.08 -31.24
N VAL A 11 17.24 8.13 -31.53
CA VAL A 11 16.88 6.90 -32.24
C VAL A 11 15.89 6.05 -31.44
N LYS A 12 15.95 6.10 -30.11
CA LYS A 12 15.09 5.33 -29.20
C LYS A 12 13.81 6.09 -28.85
N VAL A 13 13.94 7.38 -28.53
CA VAL A 13 12.83 8.27 -28.21
C VAL A 13 12.85 9.45 -29.18
N PRO A 14 12.08 9.41 -30.28
CA PRO A 14 12.16 10.41 -31.36
C PRO A 14 11.74 11.80 -30.89
N ASN A 15 10.86 11.88 -29.89
CA ASN A 15 10.47 13.14 -29.29
C ASN A 15 11.49 13.60 -28.24
N ARG A 16 12.21 14.68 -28.54
CA ARG A 16 13.24 15.24 -27.65
C ARG A 16 12.70 15.74 -26.32
N PHE A 17 11.46 16.22 -26.27
CA PHE A 17 10.85 16.64 -25.00
C PHE A 17 10.51 15.43 -24.14
N GLU A 18 9.97 14.38 -24.76
CA GLU A 18 9.69 13.11 -24.07
C GLU A 18 10.99 12.48 -23.55
N LEU A 19 12.06 12.49 -24.35
CA LEU A 19 13.39 12.02 -23.92
C LEU A 19 13.85 12.73 -22.65
N VAL A 20 13.71 14.06 -22.58
CA VAL A 20 14.09 14.84 -21.39
C VAL A 20 13.25 14.45 -20.19
N LEU A 21 11.93 14.23 -20.37
CA LEU A 21 11.04 13.83 -19.29
C LEU A 21 11.38 12.42 -18.75
N LEU A 22 11.60 11.45 -19.64
CA LEU A 22 11.96 10.08 -19.26
C LEU A 22 13.34 10.01 -18.62
N ALA A 23 14.34 10.72 -19.16
CA ALA A 23 15.67 10.79 -18.57
C ALA A 23 15.64 11.46 -17.18
N ALA A 24 14.82 12.50 -17.00
CA ALA A 24 14.64 13.13 -15.69
C ALA A 24 13.96 12.19 -14.69
N GLN A 25 12.94 11.44 -15.11
CA GLN A 25 12.29 10.45 -14.27
C GLN A 25 13.29 9.37 -13.84
N ARG A 26 14.04 8.81 -14.80
CA ARG A 26 15.06 7.79 -14.50
C ARG A 26 16.17 8.32 -13.58
N ALA A 27 16.63 9.55 -13.80
CA ALA A 27 17.62 10.17 -12.93
C ALA A 27 17.13 10.34 -11.49
N ARG A 28 15.82 10.58 -11.29
CA ARG A 28 15.20 10.61 -9.95
C ARG A 28 15.20 9.23 -9.30
N GLU A 29 14.84 8.18 -10.05
CA GLU A 29 14.90 6.80 -9.55
C GLU A 29 16.31 6.43 -9.07
N ILE A 30 17.33 6.74 -9.87
CA ILE A 30 18.74 6.53 -9.49
C ILE A 30 19.09 7.34 -8.23
N THR A 31 18.58 8.57 -8.12
CA THR A 31 18.80 9.42 -6.94
C THR A 31 18.12 8.85 -5.69
N SER A 32 16.97 8.19 -5.83
CA SER A 32 16.31 7.46 -4.74
C SER A 32 16.95 6.11 -4.40
N GLY A 33 18.04 5.73 -5.08
CA GLY A 33 18.77 4.49 -4.81
C GLY A 33 18.40 3.32 -5.71
N ALA A 34 17.71 3.54 -6.83
CA ALA A 34 17.48 2.48 -7.81
C ALA A 34 18.81 1.92 -8.35
N PRO A 35 18.90 0.60 -8.59
CA PRO A 35 20.11 0.00 -9.12
C PRO A 35 20.42 0.52 -10.53
N LEU A 36 21.71 0.64 -10.81
CA LEU A 36 22.26 1.03 -12.10
C LEU A 36 22.47 -0.23 -12.95
N SER A 37 22.06 -0.17 -14.20
CA SER A 37 22.30 -1.22 -15.20
C SER A 37 23.59 -1.04 -15.99
N VAL A 38 24.16 0.18 -15.92
CA VAL A 38 25.39 0.58 -16.61
C VAL A 38 26.44 1.01 -15.59
N GLU A 39 27.70 0.73 -15.89
CA GLU A 39 28.83 1.10 -15.04
C GLU A 39 28.96 2.62 -14.87
N ARG A 40 29.26 3.02 -13.63
CA ARG A 40 29.38 4.43 -13.24
C ARG A 40 30.80 4.94 -13.56
N ASP A 41 30.93 5.64 -14.69
CA ASP A 41 32.19 6.25 -15.17
C ASP A 41 32.27 7.74 -14.79
N ASP A 42 32.25 8.05 -13.49
CA ASP A 42 32.23 9.42 -12.92
C ASP A 42 31.11 10.33 -13.46
N ASP A 43 30.09 9.71 -14.06
CA ASP A 43 28.94 10.40 -14.64
C ASP A 43 27.91 10.77 -13.57
N LYS A 44 27.24 11.91 -13.78
CA LYS A 44 26.09 12.32 -12.97
C LYS A 44 24.86 11.50 -13.33
N ASN A 45 23.91 11.36 -12.39
CA ASN A 45 22.67 10.59 -12.60
C ASN A 45 21.92 10.92 -13.91
N PRO A 46 21.80 12.19 -14.36
CA PRO A 46 21.17 12.51 -15.64
C PRO A 46 21.92 11.95 -16.86
N VAL A 47 23.25 11.91 -16.81
CA VAL A 47 24.08 11.37 -17.91
C VAL A 47 23.98 9.86 -17.93
N ILE A 48 23.99 9.21 -16.76
CA ILE A 48 23.79 7.76 -16.66
C ILE A 48 22.41 7.37 -17.17
N ALA A 49 21.36 8.11 -16.82
CA ALA A 49 20.01 7.87 -17.32
C ALA A 49 19.94 7.92 -18.86
N LEU A 50 20.62 8.87 -19.50
CA LEU A 50 20.70 8.94 -20.96
C LEU A 50 21.47 7.76 -21.56
N ARG A 51 22.53 7.27 -20.89
CA ARG A 51 23.26 6.07 -21.30
C ARG A 51 22.37 4.83 -21.21
N GLU A 52 21.65 4.64 -20.10
CA GLU A 52 20.72 3.52 -19.94
C GLU A 52 19.59 3.54 -21.00
N ILE A 53 19.10 4.73 -21.38
CA ILE A 53 18.11 4.89 -22.46
C ILE A 53 18.72 4.55 -23.83
N ALA A 54 19.94 5.01 -24.12
CA ALA A 54 20.62 4.72 -25.38
C ALA A 54 20.94 3.23 -25.54
N ASP A 55 21.35 2.58 -24.44
CA ASP A 55 21.70 1.16 -24.38
C ASP A 55 20.47 0.23 -24.22
N GLU A 56 19.26 0.79 -24.15
CA GLU A 56 17.98 0.06 -23.98
C GLU A 56 17.95 -0.88 -22.75
N THR A 57 18.72 -0.56 -21.71
CA THR A 57 18.79 -1.37 -20.48
C THR A 57 17.61 -1.11 -19.54
N VAL A 58 16.83 -0.05 -19.81
CA VAL A 58 15.65 0.35 -19.04
C VAL A 58 14.40 0.29 -19.92
N LEU A 59 13.29 -0.18 -19.34
CA LEU A 59 12.01 -0.23 -20.04
C LEU A 59 11.36 1.15 -20.07
N LEU A 60 11.21 1.72 -21.27
CA LEU A 60 10.65 3.06 -21.45
C LEU A 60 9.20 3.16 -20.96
N ASP A 61 8.41 2.10 -21.10
CA ASP A 61 7.01 2.08 -20.65
C ASP A 61 6.92 2.18 -19.12
N HIS A 62 7.81 1.50 -18.39
CA HIS A 62 7.87 1.62 -16.93
C HIS A 62 8.21 3.06 -16.48
N LEU A 63 9.12 3.73 -17.20
CA LEU A 63 9.45 5.13 -16.94
C LEU A 63 8.26 6.07 -17.22
N LYS A 64 7.47 5.79 -18.26
CA LYS A 64 6.23 6.52 -18.56
C LYS A 64 5.21 6.34 -17.44
N ASP A 65 4.98 5.11 -17.01
CA ASP A 65 4.05 4.80 -15.93
C ASP A 65 4.47 5.45 -14.62
N GLY A 66 5.75 5.38 -14.28
CA GLY A 66 6.32 6.05 -13.11
C GLY A 66 6.15 7.58 -13.16
N LEU A 67 6.34 8.17 -14.34
CA LEU A 67 6.13 9.60 -14.56
C LEU A 67 4.65 9.99 -14.38
N VAL A 68 3.73 9.23 -14.97
CA VAL A 68 2.27 9.47 -14.86
C VAL A 68 1.82 9.34 -13.41
N ARG A 69 2.18 8.25 -12.73
CA ARG A 69 1.85 8.03 -11.30
C ARG A 69 2.40 9.15 -10.41
N GLY A 70 3.62 9.61 -10.67
CA GLY A 70 4.22 10.71 -9.92
C GLY A 70 3.50 12.06 -10.10
N MET A 71 2.78 12.24 -11.21
CA MET A 71 2.00 13.46 -11.48
C MET A 71 0.54 13.36 -11.02
N GLN A 72 -0.02 12.15 -10.94
CA GLN A 72 -1.37 11.87 -10.45
C GLN A 72 -1.43 11.94 -8.92
N LYS A 73 -1.62 13.13 -8.36
CA LYS A 73 -1.73 13.35 -6.90
C LYS A 73 -3.11 13.02 -6.31
N HIS A 74 -4.14 12.96 -7.14
CA HIS A 74 -5.50 12.67 -6.72
C HIS A 74 -6.06 11.61 -7.67
N VAL A 75 -6.40 10.45 -7.10
CA VAL A 75 -7.13 9.39 -7.79
C VAL A 75 -8.53 9.47 -7.22
N GLU A 76 -9.47 9.96 -8.02
CA GLU A 76 -10.88 9.91 -7.65
C GLU A 76 -11.24 8.42 -7.61
N ILE A 77 -11.60 7.94 -6.42
CA ILE A 77 -12.19 6.61 -6.28
C ILE A 77 -13.62 6.81 -6.76
N ASP A 78 -13.93 6.27 -7.93
CA ASP A 78 -15.32 6.16 -8.37
C ASP A 78 -16.04 5.34 -7.28
N GLU A 79 -16.84 6.03 -6.45
CA GLU A 79 -17.76 5.35 -5.55
C GLU A 79 -18.64 4.46 -6.44
N PRO A 80 -18.83 3.18 -6.09
CA PRO A 80 -19.74 2.35 -6.84
C PRO A 80 -21.09 3.05 -6.83
N GLU A 81 -21.62 3.41 -8.01
CA GLU A 81 -22.99 3.91 -8.10
C GLU A 81 -23.87 2.89 -7.37
N GLU A 82 -24.58 3.33 -6.34
CA GLU A 82 -25.59 2.52 -5.66
C GLU A 82 -26.64 2.16 -6.71
N THR A 83 -26.45 1.02 -7.36
CA THR A 83 -27.43 0.50 -8.30
C THR A 83 -28.69 0.23 -7.49
N PRO A 84 -29.89 0.55 -7.99
CA PRO A 84 -31.14 0.41 -7.23
C PRO A 84 -31.39 -1.02 -6.72
N GLU A 85 -30.69 -2.02 -7.24
CA GLU A 85 -30.71 -3.41 -6.75
C GLU A 85 -30.14 -3.55 -5.33
N LEU A 86 -29.09 -2.79 -4.98
CA LEU A 86 -28.47 -2.79 -3.64
C LEU A 86 -29.33 -2.05 -2.60
N GLU A 87 -30.02 -0.98 -3.01
CA GLU A 87 -30.93 -0.23 -2.14
C GLU A 87 -32.16 -1.08 -1.77
N LEU A 88 -32.70 -1.84 -2.74
CA LEU A 88 -33.78 -2.79 -2.51
C LEU A 88 -33.37 -3.96 -1.62
N GLU A 89 -32.13 -4.46 -1.70
CA GLU A 89 -31.63 -5.51 -0.80
C GLU A 89 -31.46 -5.02 0.64
N ILE A 90 -31.04 -3.76 0.84
CA ILE A 90 -30.92 -3.14 2.16
C ILE A 90 -32.32 -2.88 2.76
N GLU A 91 -33.28 -2.40 1.98
CA GLU A 91 -34.68 -2.25 2.43
C GLU A 91 -35.27 -3.61 2.85
N HIS A 92 -35.01 -4.66 2.08
CA HIS A 92 -35.55 -6.00 2.35
C HIS A 92 -34.87 -6.68 3.55
N SER A 93 -33.61 -6.35 3.81
CA SER A 93 -32.89 -6.80 5.02
C SER A 93 -33.26 -5.98 6.26
N LEU A 94 -33.61 -4.71 6.12
CA LEU A 94 -33.96 -3.81 7.24
C LEU A 94 -35.42 -4.00 7.67
N PHE A 95 -36.34 -4.31 6.76
CA PHE A 95 -37.70 -4.78 7.06
C PHE A 95 -37.72 -6.30 7.33
N GLY A 96 -36.91 -6.75 8.28
CA GLY A 96 -37.04 -8.09 8.83
C GLY A 96 -38.30 -8.23 9.67
N VAL A 97 -39.41 -8.69 9.08
CA VAL A 97 -40.34 -9.75 9.52
C VAL A 97 -41.57 -9.72 8.59
N VAL A 98 -41.63 -10.61 7.61
CA VAL A 98 -42.90 -11.06 7.02
C VAL A 98 -42.88 -12.58 6.99
N ASP A 99 -43.67 -13.21 7.84
CA ASP A 99 -43.94 -14.65 7.78
C ASP A 99 -44.58 -15.00 6.42
N PRO A 100 -44.26 -16.14 5.78
CA PRO A 100 -44.70 -16.47 4.41
C PRO A 100 -46.21 -16.74 4.28
N ALA A 101 -47.00 -16.50 5.33
CA ALA A 101 -48.44 -16.67 5.37
C ALA A 101 -49.24 -15.36 5.30
N GLY A 102 -48.59 -14.18 5.23
CA GLY A 102 -49.28 -12.91 4.98
C GLY A 102 -50.25 -12.46 6.09
N ALA A 103 -50.05 -12.89 7.33
CA ALA A 103 -50.81 -12.41 8.47
C ALA A 103 -50.13 -11.17 9.09
N VAL A 104 -50.88 -10.07 9.18
CA VAL A 104 -50.51 -8.88 9.96
C VAL A 104 -50.55 -9.28 11.43
N ILE A 105 -49.43 -9.16 12.15
CA ILE A 105 -49.43 -9.23 13.60
C ILE A 105 -49.94 -7.86 14.09
N GLU A 106 -51.17 -7.82 14.61
CA GLU A 106 -51.62 -6.70 15.43
C GLU A 106 -50.73 -6.62 16.67
N GLU A 107 -50.18 -5.43 16.90
CA GLU A 107 -49.46 -5.08 18.12
C GLU A 107 -50.42 -5.21 19.31
N ASN A 108 -50.28 -6.27 20.11
CA ASN A 108 -50.78 -6.26 21.46
C ASN A 108 -49.69 -5.63 22.35
N GLU A 109 -49.95 -4.42 22.83
CA GLU A 109 -49.23 -3.82 23.96
C GLU A 109 -49.05 -4.88 25.06
N THR A 110 -47.80 -5.28 25.32
CA THR A 110 -47.46 -6.13 26.46
C THR A 110 -46.29 -5.49 27.20
N ASP A 111 -46.67 -4.74 28.23
CA ASP A 111 -46.01 -4.48 29.50
C ASP A 111 -44.47 -4.38 29.55
N GLU A 112 -43.99 -3.16 29.79
CA GLU A 112 -42.59 -2.73 29.97
C GLU A 112 -41.86 -3.35 31.21
N GLU A 113 -42.42 -4.35 31.88
CA GLU A 113 -41.95 -4.81 33.21
C GLU A 113 -40.94 -5.98 33.14
N ALA A 114 -40.65 -6.55 31.97
CA ALA A 114 -39.79 -7.74 31.84
C ALA A 114 -38.32 -7.45 31.45
N VAL A 115 -37.92 -6.19 31.28
CA VAL A 115 -36.58 -5.82 30.77
C VAL A 115 -35.56 -5.56 31.89
N GLU A 116 -35.98 -5.51 33.16
CA GLU A 116 -35.08 -5.23 34.29
C GLU A 116 -34.38 -6.48 34.86
N GLU A 117 -34.91 -7.70 34.69
CA GLU A 117 -34.29 -8.90 35.28
C GLU A 117 -33.07 -9.45 34.52
N GLU A 118 -32.91 -9.19 33.21
CA GLU A 118 -31.73 -9.68 32.46
C GLU A 118 -30.48 -8.79 32.59
N LEU A 119 -30.61 -7.56 33.10
CA LEU A 119 -29.50 -6.60 33.18
C LEU A 119 -28.67 -6.69 34.47
N GLU A 120 -29.16 -7.40 35.50
CA GLU A 120 -28.45 -7.52 36.78
C GLU A 120 -27.46 -8.70 36.85
N GLU A 121 -27.62 -9.75 36.04
CA GLU A 121 -26.74 -10.92 36.12
C GLU A 121 -25.39 -10.74 35.39
N ASP A 122 -25.32 -9.90 34.34
CA ASP A 122 -24.07 -9.73 33.57
C ASP A 122 -23.04 -8.79 34.22
N MET A 123 -23.46 -7.83 35.07
CA MET A 123 -22.55 -6.89 35.73
C MET A 123 -21.82 -7.47 36.95
N LEU A 124 -22.24 -8.61 37.51
CA LEU A 124 -21.62 -9.19 38.71
C LEU A 124 -20.44 -10.14 38.41
N SER A 125 -20.17 -10.45 37.14
CA SER A 125 -19.08 -11.36 36.74
C SER A 125 -17.72 -10.68 36.52
N VAL A 126 -17.70 -9.34 36.37
CA VAL A 126 -16.47 -8.59 35.99
C VAL A 126 -15.67 -8.09 37.21
N ALA A 127 -16.20 -8.24 38.42
CA ALA A 127 -15.61 -7.69 39.63
C ALA A 127 -14.91 -8.75 40.50
N SER A 128 -14.05 -9.60 39.94
CA SER A 128 -13.06 -10.39 40.71
C SER A 128 -12.05 -11.09 39.79
N GLU A 129 -11.04 -10.38 39.28
CA GLU A 129 -9.69 -10.93 39.18
C GLU A 129 -8.66 -9.80 38.97
N GLU A 130 -7.56 -9.92 39.71
CA GLU A 130 -6.65 -8.83 40.04
C GLU A 130 -5.56 -8.57 38.98
N VAL A 131 -5.19 -7.29 38.90
CA VAL A 131 -3.83 -6.72 38.85
C VAL A 131 -2.70 -7.62 38.29
N GLY A 132 -2.18 -7.22 37.14
CA GLY A 132 -0.84 -7.57 36.67
C GLY A 132 -0.38 -6.60 35.61
N GLY A 133 0.37 -5.57 36.00
CA GLY A 133 1.01 -4.64 35.07
C GLY A 133 2.22 -5.27 34.41
N ASP A 134 2.26 -5.24 33.09
CA ASP A 134 3.46 -5.50 32.30
C ASP A 134 3.98 -4.17 31.75
N ASP A 135 4.92 -3.58 32.49
CA ASP A 135 5.95 -2.69 31.95
C ASP A 135 6.83 -3.52 31.00
N VAL A 136 6.75 -3.24 29.70
CA VAL A 136 7.66 -3.84 28.72
C VAL A 136 9.01 -3.13 28.83
N GLU A 137 9.90 -3.64 29.67
CA GLU A 137 11.31 -3.23 29.70
C GLU A 137 12.01 -3.59 28.37
N LEU A 138 12.53 -2.56 27.70
CA LEU A 138 13.55 -2.68 26.67
C LEU A 138 14.79 -3.35 27.28
N THR A 139 14.98 -4.64 27.01
CA THR A 139 16.21 -5.35 27.37
C THR A 139 17.24 -5.25 26.25
N ASP A 140 18.44 -4.85 26.67
CA ASP A 140 19.66 -4.64 25.91
C ASP A 140 20.09 -5.82 25.02
N LEU A 141 20.65 -5.50 23.85
CA LEU A 141 21.47 -6.41 23.07
C LEU A 141 22.77 -6.76 23.83
N PRO A 142 23.14 -8.04 24.00
CA PRO A 142 24.48 -8.37 24.43
C PRO A 142 25.48 -8.20 23.27
N SER A 143 26.40 -7.27 23.46
CA SER A 143 27.72 -7.28 22.85
C SER A 143 28.54 -8.45 23.42
N SER A 144 28.78 -9.48 22.62
CA SER A 144 29.92 -10.42 22.76
C SER A 144 30.15 -11.04 21.37
N GLY A 145 31.30 -10.94 20.71
CA GLY A 145 32.64 -11.08 21.26
C GLY A 145 32.97 -12.57 21.41
N ALA A 146 33.21 -13.27 20.30
CA ALA A 146 33.89 -14.56 20.28
C ALA A 146 34.58 -14.76 18.93
N GLU A 147 35.89 -14.93 19.03
CA GLU A 147 36.84 -15.34 18.02
C GLU A 147 36.53 -16.78 17.59
N ASP A 148 36.75 -17.13 16.31
CA ASP A 148 37.22 -18.48 16.00
C ASP A 148 38.03 -18.45 14.69
N GLU A 149 39.29 -18.83 14.85
CA GLU A 149 40.26 -19.15 13.80
C GLU A 149 39.90 -20.50 13.13
N ILE A 150 40.70 -20.85 12.11
CA ILE A 150 40.89 -22.21 11.53
C ILE A 150 39.89 -22.49 10.37
N GLU A 151 40.26 -22.88 9.15
CA GLU A 151 41.40 -23.65 8.66
C GLU A 151 41.69 -23.38 7.18
N GLU A 152 42.95 -23.60 6.83
CA GLU A 152 43.55 -23.61 5.50
C GLU A 152 43.15 -24.88 4.69
N GLU A 153 43.53 -24.84 3.40
CA GLU A 153 43.75 -25.97 2.47
C GLU A 153 42.64 -26.42 1.49
N PRO A 154 43.02 -27.10 0.38
CA PRO A 154 44.36 -27.28 -0.20
C PRO A 154 44.60 -26.55 -1.55
#